data_AF-A0A2G3E8B4-F1
#
_entry.id   AF-A0A2G3E8B4-F1
#
_cell.length_a   1.000
_cell.length_b   1.000
_cell.length_c   1.000
_cell.angle_alpha   90.00
_cell.angle_beta   90.00
_cell.angle_gamma   90.00
#
_symmetry.space_group_name_H-M   'P 1'
#
loop_
_entity.id
_entity.type
_entity.pdbx_description
1 polymer ?
#
loop_
_entity_poly.entity_id
_entity_poly.type
_entity_poly.pdbx_seq_one_letter_code
_entity_poly.pdbx_strand_id
1 'polypeptide(L)'
;MEKIILIWNYPHFFGVPIISMIYKKKYKRFVQCANQKLKEFEIEMVLDDTFGDIEVLLKNQYKMIVFIPGCETKYWMWMDDLKKTMIPSLIFTESEMYNADISRVLHLLKNINN
;
A
#
# COMPACT_ATOMS: atom_id res chain seq x y z
N MET A 1 2.43 16.72 4.08
CA MET A 1 1.36 15.76 3.71
C MET A 1 1.84 14.38 4.08
N GLU A 2 1.12 13.72 4.98
CA GLU A 2 1.47 12.37 5.44
C GLU A 2 1.19 11.34 4.33
N LYS A 3 1.88 10.20 4.37
CA LYS A 3 1.78 9.20 3.30
C LYS A 3 1.41 7.82 3.82
N ILE A 4 0.57 7.14 3.05
CA ILE A 4 0.31 5.70 3.14
C ILE A 4 0.93 5.05 1.93
N ILE A 5 1.68 3.96 2.10
CA ILE A 5 2.25 3.23 0.98
C ILE A 5 1.42 1.99 0.66
N LEU A 6 1.08 1.83 -0.62
CA LEU A 6 0.42 0.64 -1.15
C LEU A 6 1.47 -0.27 -1.79
N ILE A 7 1.79 -1.36 -1.09
CA ILE A 7 2.66 -2.44 -1.55
C ILE A 7 1.91 -3.27 -2.58
N TRP A 8 2.48 -3.35 -3.77
CA TRP A 8 1.94 -4.15 -4.86
C TRP A 8 2.98 -5.15 -5.36
N ASN A 9 2.50 -6.22 -5.97
CA ASN A 9 3.37 -7.17 -6.66
C ASN A 9 3.75 -6.57 -8.00
N TYR A 10 5.02 -6.18 -8.11
CA TYR A 10 5.61 -5.91 -9.41
C TYR A 10 5.78 -7.27 -10.12
N PRO A 11 5.09 -7.51 -11.25
CA PRO A 11 5.29 -8.76 -11.97
C PRO A 11 6.69 -8.75 -12.60
N HIS A 12 7.65 -9.43 -11.96
CA HIS A 12 8.95 -9.77 -12.56
C HIS A 12 8.78 -10.92 -13.57
N PHE A 13 7.93 -10.74 -14.57
CA PHE A 13 8.01 -11.57 -15.76
C PHE A 13 9.15 -11.04 -16.62
N PHE A 14 10.24 -11.81 -16.69
CA PHE A 14 11.36 -11.60 -17.60
C PHE A 14 10.85 -11.15 -18.98
N GLY A 15 10.98 -9.85 -19.29
CA GLY A 15 10.82 -9.32 -20.63
C GLY A 15 9.43 -8.86 -21.10
N VAL A 16 8.39 -8.74 -20.24
CA VAL A 16 7.07 -8.22 -20.69
C VAL A 16 6.67 -6.90 -20.02
N PRO A 17 7.13 -5.74 -20.55
CA PRO A 17 6.81 -4.41 -20.04
C PRO A 17 5.30 -4.13 -19.98
N ILE A 18 4.52 -4.66 -20.94
CA ILE A 18 3.10 -4.36 -21.11
C ILE A 18 2.27 -4.84 -19.91
N ILE A 19 2.53 -6.05 -19.41
CA ILE A 19 1.82 -6.60 -18.27
C ILE A 19 2.10 -5.73 -17.04
N SER A 20 3.37 -5.43 -16.77
CA SER A 20 3.74 -4.53 -15.66
C SER A 20 3.07 -3.15 -15.75
N MET A 21 2.90 -2.61 -16.96
CA MET A 21 2.24 -1.33 -17.20
C MET A 21 0.73 -1.40 -16.95
N ILE A 22 0.06 -2.49 -17.33
CA ILE A 22 -1.38 -2.69 -17.07
C ILE A 22 -1.65 -2.80 -15.57
N TYR A 23 -0.87 -3.63 -14.86
CA TYR A 23 -0.98 -3.77 -13.40
C TYR A 23 -0.71 -2.43 -12.70
N LYS A 24 0.36 -1.71 -13.08
CA LYS A 24 0.66 -0.37 -12.56
C LYS A 24 -0.49 0.60 -12.83
N LYS A 25 -1.14 0.56 -14.00
CA LYS A 25 -2.30 1.41 -14.32
C LYS A 25 -3.52 1.07 -13.46
N LYS A 26 -3.78 -0.22 -13.19
CA LYS A 26 -4.85 -0.67 -12.29
C LYS A 26 -4.63 -0.10 -10.88
N TYR A 27 -3.44 -0.27 -10.31
CA TYR A 27 -3.15 0.22 -8.96
C TYR A 27 -3.10 1.75 -8.89
N LYS A 28 -2.65 2.44 -9.95
CA LYS A 28 -2.73 3.90 -10.04
C LYS A 28 -4.18 4.40 -9.98
N ARG A 29 -5.11 3.74 -10.67
CA ARG A 29 -6.54 4.09 -10.61
C ARG A 29 -7.10 3.88 -9.21
N PHE A 30 -6.76 2.77 -8.56
CA PHE A 30 -7.15 2.53 -7.18
C PHE A 30 -6.65 3.65 -6.25
N VAL A 31 -5.36 3.99 -6.33
CA VAL A 31 -4.76 5.07 -5.53
C VAL A 31 -5.44 6.42 -5.79
N GLN A 32 -5.79 6.73 -7.04
CA GLN A 32 -6.56 7.94 -7.36
C GLN A 32 -7.92 7.96 -6.67
N CYS A 33 -8.67 6.86 -6.72
CA CYS A 33 -9.97 6.74 -6.04
C CYS A 33 -9.82 6.82 -4.51
N ALA A 34 -8.79 6.17 -3.95
CA ALA A 34 -8.49 6.22 -2.53
C ALA A 34 -8.13 7.64 -2.06
N ASN A 35 -7.30 8.36 -2.84
CA ASN A 35 -6.87 9.72 -2.52
C ASN A 35 -8.00 10.74 -2.53
N GLN A 36 -9.07 10.51 -3.31
CA GLN A 36 -10.28 11.35 -3.21
C GLN A 36 -10.91 11.27 -1.81
N LYS A 37 -10.93 10.08 -1.22
CA LYS A 37 -11.48 9.83 0.12
C LYS A 37 -10.51 10.24 1.25
N LEU A 38 -9.19 10.12 1.01
CA LEU A 38 -8.15 10.48 1.99
C LEU A 38 -7.87 11.98 2.07
N LYS A 39 -8.35 12.77 1.10
CA LYS A 39 -8.13 14.22 1.05
C LYS A 39 -8.57 14.94 2.33
N GLU A 40 -9.64 14.48 2.96
CA GLU A 40 -10.16 15.02 4.23
C GLU A 40 -9.21 14.82 5.42
N PHE A 41 -8.25 13.89 5.30
CA PHE A 41 -7.29 13.55 6.35
C PHE A 41 -5.89 14.13 6.10
N GLU A 42 -5.70 14.94 5.05
CA GLU A 42 -4.39 15.44 4.61
C GLU A 42 -3.34 14.33 4.40
N ILE A 43 -3.82 13.14 4.01
CA ILE A 43 -3.03 11.94 3.77
C ILE A 43 -3.09 11.58 2.29
N GLU A 44 -1.95 11.17 1.74
CA GLU A 44 -1.82 10.67 0.39
C GLU A 44 -1.43 9.19 0.39
N MET A 45 -2.19 8.36 -0.31
CA MET A 45 -1.76 7.02 -0.68
C MET A 45 -0.85 7.08 -1.91
N VAL A 46 0.28 6.38 -1.86
CA VAL A 46 1.25 6.26 -2.95
C VAL A 46 1.55 4.79 -3.25
N LEU A 47 1.90 4.49 -4.50
CA LEU A 47 2.35 3.15 -4.86
C LEU A 47 3.80 2.94 -4.43
N ASP A 48 4.11 1.74 -3.95
CA ASP A 48 5.48 1.31 -3.72
C ASP A 48 6.32 1.36 -5.01
N ASP A 49 7.45 2.04 -4.95
CA ASP A 49 8.46 2.14 -6.00
C ASP A 49 9.85 1.68 -5.53
N THR A 50 9.94 1.09 -4.33
CA THR A 50 11.18 0.55 -3.75
C THR A 50 11.57 -0.81 -4.32
N PHE A 51 10.73 -1.37 -5.20
CA PHE A 51 10.94 -2.68 -5.83
C PHE A 51 11.10 -3.84 -4.83
N GLY A 52 10.55 -3.70 -3.62
CA GLY A 52 10.62 -4.72 -2.58
C GLY A 52 11.83 -4.60 -1.65
N ASP A 53 12.54 -3.48 -1.68
CA ASP A 53 13.56 -3.15 -0.68
C ASP A 53 12.92 -2.56 0.59
N ILE A 54 12.80 -3.39 1.62
CA ILE A 54 12.22 -2.98 2.91
C ILE A 54 13.05 -1.92 3.63
N GLU A 55 14.37 -1.94 3.52
CA GLU A 55 15.21 -0.96 4.21
C GLU A 55 15.02 0.44 3.60
N VAL A 56 14.91 0.52 2.28
CA VAL A 56 14.57 1.76 1.58
C VAL A 56 13.15 2.19 1.91
N LEU A 57 12.22 1.25 2.00
CA LEU A 57 10.83 1.53 2.34
C LEU A 57 10.69 2.12 3.75
N LEU A 58 11.34 1.52 4.76
CA LEU A 58 11.25 1.95 6.15
C LEU A 58 12.03 3.24 6.46
N LYS A 59 12.94 3.67 5.57
CA LYS A 59 13.54 5.02 5.65
C LYS A 59 12.51 6.12 5.39
N ASN A 60 11.46 5.81 4.63
CA ASN A 60 10.36 6.74 4.41
C ASN A 60 9.37 6.62 5.58
N GLN A 61 9.10 7.74 6.25
CA GLN A 61 8.16 7.79 7.37
C GLN A 61 6.72 7.73 6.87
N TYR A 62 6.20 6.52 6.65
CA TYR A 62 4.81 6.28 6.28
C TYR A 62 3.92 6.16 7.52
N LYS A 63 2.71 6.69 7.43
CA LYS A 63 1.68 6.56 8.48
C LYS A 63 1.08 5.16 8.53
N MET A 64 1.08 4.45 7.41
CA MET A 64 0.60 3.08 7.29
C MET A 64 1.19 2.39 6.06
N ILE A 65 1.38 1.08 6.16
CA ILE A 65 1.80 0.21 5.05
C ILE A 65 0.64 -0.72 4.69
N VAL A 66 0.16 -0.64 3.45
CA VAL A 66 -0.99 -1.42 2.99
C VAL A 66 -0.56 -2.35 1.88
N PHE A 67 -0.91 -3.63 1.97
CA PHE A 67 -0.58 -4.64 0.99
C PHE A 67 -1.80 -4.96 0.15
N ILE A 68 -1.64 -5.09 -1.17
CA ILE A 68 -2.69 -5.65 -2.02
C ILE A 68 -2.88 -7.17 -1.74
N PRO A 69 -4.03 -7.76 -2.13
CA PRO A 69 -4.19 -9.20 -2.18
C PRO A 69 -3.10 -9.86 -3.02
N GLY A 70 -2.61 -11.02 -2.58
CA GLY A 70 -1.51 -11.73 -3.25
C GLY A 70 -0.12 -11.29 -2.79
N CYS A 71 0.00 -10.28 -1.92
CA CYS A 71 1.27 -9.89 -1.31
C CYS A 71 1.52 -10.53 0.07
N GLU A 72 0.80 -11.60 0.43
CA GLU A 72 0.88 -12.23 1.75
C GLU A 72 2.31 -12.72 2.03
N THR A 73 2.96 -13.38 1.06
CA THR A 73 4.34 -13.84 1.22
C THR A 73 5.29 -12.68 1.57
N LYS A 74 5.14 -11.54 0.89
CA LYS A 74 5.95 -10.34 1.16
C LYS A 74 5.65 -9.77 2.55
N TYR A 75 4.37 -9.72 2.94
CA TYR A 75 3.98 -9.31 4.29
C TYR A 75 4.61 -10.20 5.37
N TRP A 76 4.60 -11.52 5.18
CA TRP A 76 5.21 -12.47 6.11
C TRP A 76 6.73 -12.30 6.20
N MET A 77 7.40 -12.12 5.06
CA MET A 77 8.84 -11.88 5.01
C MET A 77 9.24 -10.59 5.74
N TRP A 78 8.37 -9.59 5.73
CA TRP A 78 8.62 -8.27 6.31
C TRP A 78 8.13 -8.13 7.75
N MET A 79 7.47 -9.16 8.28
CA MET A 79 6.74 -9.06 9.54
C MET A 79 7.63 -8.63 10.72
N ASP A 80 8.85 -9.17 10.82
CA ASP A 80 9.74 -8.86 11.94
C ASP A 80 10.28 -7.43 11.88
N ASP A 81 10.50 -6.89 10.67
CA ASP A 81 10.93 -5.51 10.49
C ASP A 81 9.78 -4.51 10.68
N LEU A 82 8.58 -4.84 10.20
CA LEU A 82 7.37 -4.05 10.43
C LEU A 82 7.04 -3.93 11.93
N LYS A 83 7.22 -5.02 12.70
CA LYS A 83 7.03 -4.99 14.16
C LYS A 83 7.97 -4.03 14.88
N LYS A 84 9.19 -3.84 14.38
CA LYS A 84 10.18 -2.92 14.98
C LYS A 84 9.82 -1.45 14.78
N THR A 85 9.09 -1.11 13.73
CA THR A 85 8.82 0.30 13.37
C THR A 85 7.55 0.87 13.99
N MET A 86 6.70 0.03 14.60
CA MET A 86 5.37 0.40 15.09
C MET A 86 4.45 1.02 14.01
N ILE A 87 4.82 0.92 12.72
CA ILE A 87 3.99 1.40 11.63
C ILE A 87 2.87 0.39 11.42
N PRO A 88 1.59 0.81 11.49
CA PRO A 88 0.48 -0.09 11.30
C PRO A 88 0.51 -0.63 9.86
N SER A 89 0.21 -1.92 9.72
CA SER A 89 0.15 -2.58 8.42
C SER A 89 -1.07 -3.47 8.26
N LEU A 90 -1.63 -3.54 7.05
CA LEU A 90 -2.75 -4.42 6.73
C LEU A 90 -2.67 -4.96 5.31
N ILE A 91 -3.30 -6.11 5.08
CA ILE A 91 -3.54 -6.65 3.74
C ILE A 91 -5.00 -6.38 3.36
N PHE A 92 -5.20 -5.82 2.16
CA PHE A 92 -6.52 -5.69 1.56
C PHE A 92 -7.04 -7.05 1.08
N THR A 93 -8.35 -7.21 1.12
CA THR A 93 -9.07 -8.28 0.44
C THR A 93 -9.29 -7.96 -1.03
N GLU A 94 -9.57 -8.98 -1.85
CA GLU A 94 -9.92 -8.80 -3.26
C GLU A 94 -11.12 -7.86 -3.44
N SER A 95 -12.11 -7.96 -2.55
CA SER A 95 -13.29 -7.09 -2.57
C SER A 95 -12.94 -5.63 -2.29
N GLU A 96 -12.08 -5.36 -1.30
CA GLU A 96 -11.63 -4.00 -0.99
C GLU A 96 -10.89 -3.37 -2.18
N MET A 97 -9.99 -4.13 -2.81
CA MET A 97 -9.27 -3.66 -3.99
C MET A 97 -10.18 -3.42 -5.20
N TYR A 98 -11.13 -4.33 -5.45
CA TYR A 98 -12.04 -4.22 -6.58
C TYR A 98 -12.98 -3.01 -6.44
N ASN A 99 -13.50 -2.79 -5.23
CA ASN A 99 -14.47 -1.73 -4.95
C ASN A 99 -13.84 -0.39 -4.55
N ALA A 100 -12.50 -0.29 -4.52
CA ALA A 100 -11.79 0.85 -3.95
C ALA A 100 -12.30 1.21 -2.53
N ASP A 101 -12.58 0.18 -1.74
CA ASP A 101 -13.04 0.32 -0.36
C ASP A 101 -11.83 0.44 0.58
N ILE A 102 -11.71 1.61 1.19
CA ILE A 102 -10.64 1.93 2.13
C ILE A 102 -11.16 2.10 3.56
N SER A 103 -12.37 1.59 3.87
CA SER A 103 -13.02 1.79 5.17
C SER A 103 -12.15 1.33 6.34
N ARG A 104 -11.42 0.21 6.20
CA ARG A 104 -10.46 -0.26 7.20
C ARG A 104 -9.28 0.68 7.41
N VAL A 105 -8.76 1.28 6.33
CA VAL A 105 -7.71 2.30 6.41
C VAL A 105 -8.25 3.53 7.17
N LEU A 106 -9.41 4.04 6.78
CA LEU A 106 -10.03 5.20 7.42
C LEU A 106 -10.31 4.97 8.91
N HIS A 107 -10.80 3.77 9.27
CA HIS A 107 -11.05 3.40 10.66
C HIS A 107 -9.76 3.41 11.48
N LEU A 108 -8.68 2.81 10.97
CA LEU A 108 -7.39 2.80 11.65
C LEU A 108 -6.78 4.20 11.77
N LEU A 109 -6.88 5.03 10.73
CA LEU A 109 -6.41 6.42 10.79
C LEU A 109 -7.09 7.23 11.89
N LYS A 110 -8.40 7.05 12.06
CA LYS A 110 -9.15 7.71 13.15
C LYS A 110 -8.68 7.26 14.53
N ASN A 111 -8.30 6.00 14.68
CA ASN A 111 -7.81 5.45 15.94
C ASN A 111 -6.34 5.81 16.24
N ILE A 112 -5.57 6.24 15.25
CA ILE A 112 -4.18 6.69 15.42
C ILE A 112 -4.12 8.16 15.88
N ASN A 113 -5.14 8.97 15.50
CA ASN A 113 -5.18 10.40 15.79
C ASN A 113 -5.97 10.75 17.06
N ASN A 114 -6.55 9.77 17.75
CA ASN A 114 -7.23 9.91 19.04
C ASN A 114 -6.31 9.41 20.17
#